data_AF-A0A412Z5I3-F1
#
_entry.id   AF-A0A412Z5I3-F1
#
_cell.length_a   1.000
_cell.length_b   1.000
_cell.length_c   1.000
_cell.angle_alpha   90.00
_cell.angle_beta   90.00
_cell.angle_gamma   90.00
#
_symmetry.space_group_name_H-M   'P 1'
#
loop_
_entity.id
_entity.type
_entity.pdbx_description
1 polymer ?
#
loop_
_entity_poly.entity_id
_entity_poly.type
_entity_poly.pdbx_seq_one_letter_code
_entity_poly.pdbx_strand_id
1 'polypeptide(L)'
;MELDFNKIIRLKKIRIEKSELSEEENALTTPILKDKSLIHEIYKIFVELLNERGCPPNIDSVTQRKKFIFIILYLFSPSSLAGGKMTAGLREEMSRVLGIQSKSTISDNCADVVFLYQNYGDFSGDIEYLYTEIVNRLRIKGLIN
;
A
#
# COMPACT_ATOMS: atom_id res chain seq x y z
N MET A 1 -14.50 14.56 48.30
CA MET A 1 -13.89 14.49 46.96
C MET A 1 -14.55 15.60 46.15
N GLU A 2 -13.79 16.63 45.75
CA GLU A 2 -14.34 17.77 45.03
C GLU A 2 -14.43 17.51 43.52
N LEU A 3 -15.47 18.07 42.90
CA LEU A 3 -15.70 18.02 41.47
C LEU A 3 -14.75 19.00 40.76
N ASP A 4 -13.74 18.47 40.05
CA ASP A 4 -12.83 19.29 39.24
C ASP A 4 -13.37 19.46 37.81
N PHE A 5 -14.09 20.56 37.58
CA PHE A 5 -14.69 20.87 36.28
C PHE A 5 -13.64 21.10 35.17
N ASN A 6 -12.39 21.45 35.51
CA ASN A 6 -11.33 21.63 34.52
C ASN A 6 -11.00 20.31 33.81
N LYS A 7 -11.16 19.16 34.48
CA LYS A 7 -11.03 17.84 33.86
C LYS A 7 -12.06 17.64 32.75
N ILE A 8 -13.29 18.11 32.93
CA ILE A 8 -14.35 18.01 31.93
C ILE A 8 -14.02 18.89 30.72
N ILE A 9 -13.56 20.12 30.94
CA ILE A 9 -13.14 21.03 29.87
C ILE A 9 -11.98 20.41 29.07
N ARG A 10 -10.95 19.87 29.76
CA ARG A 10 -9.81 19.21 29.11
C ARG A 10 -10.25 17.97 28.32
N LEU A 11 -11.16 17.15 28.86
CA LEU A 11 -11.68 15.98 28.17
C LEU A 11 -12.45 16.35 26.89
N LYS A 12 -13.24 17.42 26.92
CA LYS A 12 -13.94 17.93 25.72
C LYS A 12 -12.95 18.37 24.64
N LYS A 13 -11.89 19.09 25.00
CA LYS A 13 -10.83 19.49 24.05
C LYS A 13 -10.16 18.28 23.40
N ILE A 14 -9.74 17.29 24.20
CA ILE A 14 -9.14 16.06 23.69
C ILE A 14 -10.08 15.31 22.74
N ARG A 15 -11.40 15.30 23.01
CA ARG A 15 -12.37 14.65 22.12
C ARG A 15 -12.49 15.35 20.76
N ILE A 16 -12.43 16.69 20.74
CA ILE A 16 -12.44 17.47 19.49
C ILE A 16 -11.16 17.18 18.70
N GLU A 17 -9.99 17.31 19.34
CA GLU A 17 -8.69 17.03 18.70
C GLU A 17 -8.62 15.61 18.13
N LYS A 18 -9.12 14.60 18.86
CA LYS A 18 -9.19 13.22 18.37
C LYS A 18 -10.13 13.05 17.16
N SER A 19 -11.23 13.79 17.11
CA SER A 19 -12.17 13.74 15.99
C SER A 19 -11.52 14.32 14.73
N GLU A 20 -10.92 15.49 14.86
CA GLU A 20 -10.23 16.19 13.76
C GLU A 20 -9.08 15.32 13.20
N LEU A 21 -8.23 14.75 14.07
CA LEU A 21 -7.17 13.84 13.66
C LEU A 21 -7.70 12.56 12.98
N SER A 22 -8.83 12.03 13.44
CA SER A 22 -9.44 10.85 12.83
C SER A 22 -10.00 11.16 11.43
N GLU A 23 -10.58 12.35 11.23
CA GLU A 23 -11.04 12.80 9.91
C GLU A 23 -9.87 12.96 8.94
N GLU A 24 -8.77 13.55 9.39
CA GLU A 24 -7.54 13.69 8.59
C GLU A 24 -6.94 12.31 8.24
N GLU A 25 -6.81 11.40 9.22
CA GLU A 25 -6.34 10.03 8.99
C GLU A 25 -7.21 9.31 7.94
N ASN A 26 -8.53 9.42 8.03
CA ASN A 26 -9.46 8.81 7.07
C ASN A 26 -9.28 9.38 5.65
N ALA A 27 -9.02 10.69 5.53
CA ALA A 27 -8.75 11.31 4.24
C ALA A 27 -7.43 10.81 3.63
N LEU A 28 -6.35 10.77 4.42
CA LEU A 28 -5.02 10.33 3.97
C LEU A 28 -4.96 8.83 3.65
N THR A 29 -5.79 8.03 4.31
CA THR A 29 -5.81 6.57 4.14
C THR A 29 -6.87 6.07 3.17
N THR A 30 -7.57 6.96 2.47
CA THR A 30 -8.53 6.58 1.45
C THR A 30 -7.83 5.86 0.28
N PRO A 31 -8.26 4.65 -0.12
CA PRO A 31 -7.68 3.94 -1.26
C PRO A 31 -7.80 4.73 -2.56
N ILE A 32 -6.72 4.75 -3.34
CA ILE A 32 -6.67 5.34 -4.68
C ILE A 32 -7.51 4.51 -5.66
N LEU A 33 -7.39 3.18 -5.58
CA LEU A 33 -8.17 2.22 -6.36
C LEU A 33 -9.01 1.34 -5.43
N LYS A 34 -10.23 1.02 -5.86
CA LYS A 34 -11.18 0.20 -5.08
C LYS A 34 -11.48 -1.15 -5.74
N ASP A 35 -11.40 -1.23 -7.06
CA ASP A 35 -11.64 -2.47 -7.81
C ASP A 35 -10.43 -3.39 -7.75
N LYS A 36 -10.51 -4.42 -6.90
CA LYS A 36 -9.44 -5.40 -6.68
C LYS A 36 -9.19 -6.30 -7.89
N SER A 37 -10.12 -6.38 -8.86
CA SER A 37 -9.89 -7.16 -10.08
C SER A 37 -8.73 -6.59 -10.91
N LEU A 38 -8.45 -5.29 -10.75
CA LEU A 38 -7.32 -4.60 -11.37
C LEU A 38 -5.96 -5.12 -10.89
N ILE A 39 -5.86 -5.77 -9.72
CA ILE A 39 -4.59 -6.29 -9.18
C ILE A 39 -3.95 -7.30 -10.15
N HIS A 40 -4.76 -8.11 -10.84
CA HIS A 40 -4.27 -9.04 -11.83
C HIS A 40 -3.66 -8.32 -13.04
N GLU A 41 -4.30 -7.25 -13.52
CA GLU A 41 -3.77 -6.46 -14.63
C GLU A 41 -2.53 -5.66 -14.22
N ILE A 42 -2.52 -5.10 -13.01
CA ILE A 42 -1.34 -4.43 -12.43
C ILE A 42 -0.17 -5.40 -12.36
N TYR A 43 -0.39 -6.65 -11.96
CA TYR A 43 0.66 -7.67 -11.93
C TYR A 43 1.22 -7.98 -13.33
N LYS A 44 0.37 -8.11 -14.35
CA LYS A 44 0.83 -8.28 -15.74
C LYS A 44 1.69 -7.11 -16.20
N ILE A 45 1.23 -5.88 -15.99
CA ILE A 45 1.98 -4.68 -16.35
C ILE A 45 3.33 -4.64 -15.60
N PHE A 46 3.33 -4.96 -14.31
CA PHE A 46 4.56 -5.05 -13.51
C PHE A 46 5.54 -6.07 -14.10
N VAL A 47 5.08 -7.27 -14.47
CA VAL A 47 5.89 -8.31 -15.12
C VAL A 47 6.48 -7.82 -16.45
N GLU A 48 5.66 -7.19 -17.29
CA GLU A 48 6.09 -6.61 -18.58
C GLU A 48 7.21 -5.58 -18.37
N LEU A 49 7.02 -4.64 -17.45
CA LEU A 49 8.00 -3.58 -17.14
C LEU A 49 9.33 -4.15 -16.64
N LEU A 50 9.31 -5.22 -15.84
CA LEU A 50 10.53 -5.87 -15.38
C LEU A 50 11.28 -6.56 -16.53
N ASN A 51 10.57 -7.15 -17.49
CA ASN A 51 11.18 -7.82 -18.64
C ASN A 51 11.80 -6.83 -19.64
N GLU A 52 11.23 -5.62 -19.76
CA GLU A 52 11.73 -4.57 -20.67
C GLU A 52 13.11 -4.02 -20.25
N ARG A 53 13.52 -4.15 -18.98
CA ARG A 53 14.74 -3.52 -18.42
C ARG A 53 16.08 -4.20 -18.77
N GLY A 54 16.14 -5.14 -19.71
CA GLY A 54 17.39 -5.64 -20.31
C GLY A 54 18.31 -6.51 -19.43
N CYS A 55 18.03 -6.59 -18.12
CA CYS A 55 18.55 -7.60 -17.20
C CYS A 55 17.37 -8.03 -16.32
N PRO A 56 16.64 -9.10 -16.68
CA PRO A 56 15.39 -9.43 -16.00
C PRO A 56 15.70 -9.69 -14.53
N PRO A 57 15.20 -8.86 -13.59
CA PRO A 57 15.30 -9.25 -12.21
C PRO A 57 14.51 -10.55 -12.07
N ASN A 58 15.06 -11.52 -11.35
CA ASN A 58 14.31 -12.72 -11.02
C ASN A 58 12.95 -12.27 -10.45
N ILE A 59 11.87 -12.50 -11.22
CA ILE A 59 10.55 -11.96 -10.90
C ILE A 59 10.02 -12.54 -9.60
N ASP A 60 10.52 -13.74 -9.25
CA ASP A 60 10.23 -14.44 -8.02
C ASP A 60 11.10 -13.97 -6.85
N SER A 61 12.05 -13.06 -7.09
CA SER A 61 12.87 -12.50 -6.02
C SER A 61 12.04 -11.74 -5.00
N VAL A 62 12.43 -11.86 -3.73
CA VAL A 62 11.77 -11.20 -2.62
C VAL A 62 11.76 -9.68 -2.82
N THR A 63 12.83 -9.10 -3.38
CA THR A 63 12.92 -7.66 -3.65
C THR A 63 11.85 -7.19 -4.63
N GLN A 64 11.67 -7.86 -5.77
CA GLN A 64 10.64 -7.47 -6.75
C GLN A 64 9.24 -7.69 -6.19
N ARG A 65 9.03 -8.79 -5.47
CA ARG A 65 7.77 -9.04 -4.77
C ARG A 65 7.43 -7.93 -3.77
N LYS A 66 8.40 -7.44 -3.00
CA LYS A 66 8.21 -6.32 -2.06
C LYS A 66 7.87 -5.01 -2.77
N LYS A 67 8.48 -4.72 -3.93
CA LYS A 67 8.13 -3.56 -4.76
C LYS A 67 6.68 -3.64 -5.23
N PHE A 68 6.26 -4.80 -5.75
CA PHE A 68 4.87 -5.03 -6.14
C PHE A 68 3.90 -4.87 -4.96
N ILE A 69 4.20 -5.49 -3.81
CA ILE A 69 3.39 -5.38 -2.59
C ILE A 69 3.25 -3.92 -2.16
N PHE A 70 4.35 -3.14 -2.15
CA PHE A 70 4.30 -1.73 -1.79
C PHE A 70 3.32 -0.96 -2.69
N ILE A 71 3.40 -1.14 -4.00
CA ILE A 71 2.51 -0.48 -4.98
C ILE A 71 1.05 -0.87 -4.73
N ILE A 72 0.75 -2.15 -4.50
CA ILE A 72 -0.61 -2.60 -4.21
C ILE A 72 -1.13 -2.03 -2.89
N LEU A 73 -0.31 -2.01 -1.83
CA LEU A 73 -0.71 -1.41 -0.55
C LEU A 73 -0.96 0.09 -0.72
N TYR A 74 -0.10 0.82 -1.43
CA TYR A 74 -0.30 2.25 -1.67
C TYR A 74 -1.61 2.53 -2.43
N LEU A 75 -1.90 1.75 -3.47
CA LEU A 75 -3.09 1.93 -4.30
C LEU A 75 -4.40 1.52 -3.60
N PHE A 76 -4.40 0.40 -2.88
CA PHE A 76 -5.65 -0.21 -2.39
C PHE A 76 -5.84 -0.16 -0.87
N SER A 77 -4.78 0.10 -0.11
CA SER A 77 -4.81 0.01 1.36
C SER A 77 -3.69 0.85 2.02
N PRO A 78 -3.60 2.16 1.74
CA PRO A 78 -2.47 2.98 2.16
C PRO A 78 -2.29 3.03 3.68
N SER A 79 -3.39 2.88 4.45
CA SER A 79 -3.32 2.71 5.92
C SER A 79 -2.36 1.60 6.36
N SER A 80 -2.22 0.54 5.58
CA SER A 80 -1.35 -0.60 5.90
C SER A 80 0.13 -0.24 5.88
N LEU A 81 0.52 0.75 5.05
CA LEU A 81 1.88 1.28 5.05
C LEU A 81 2.14 2.14 6.32
N ALA A 82 1.09 2.69 6.93
CA ALA A 82 1.18 3.41 8.19
C ALA A 82 0.96 2.51 9.44
N GLY A 83 1.01 1.18 9.29
CA GLY A 83 0.78 0.23 10.38
C GLY A 83 -0.70 -0.05 10.69
N GLY A 84 -1.63 0.49 9.90
CA GLY A 84 -3.05 0.20 9.96
C GLY A 84 -3.41 -1.20 9.43
N LYS A 85 -4.71 -1.54 9.51
CA LYS A 85 -5.20 -2.84 9.03
C LYS A 85 -5.22 -2.90 7.50
N MET A 86 -4.84 -4.07 6.97
CA MET A 86 -5.00 -4.37 5.54
C MET A 86 -6.46 -4.52 5.15
N THR A 87 -6.82 -3.92 4.02
CA THR A 87 -8.16 -4.06 3.42
C THR A 87 -8.48 -5.53 3.21
N ALA A 88 -9.66 -5.96 3.67
CA ALA A 88 -10.09 -7.35 3.61
C ALA A 88 -10.06 -7.91 2.17
N GLY A 89 -9.58 -9.13 1.97
CA GLY A 89 -9.45 -9.76 0.66
C GLY A 89 -8.18 -9.37 -0.11
N LEU A 90 -7.49 -8.28 0.26
CA LEU A 90 -6.32 -7.81 -0.49
C LEU A 90 -5.15 -8.79 -0.39
N ARG A 91 -4.97 -9.42 0.78
CA ARG A 91 -3.94 -10.44 1.00
C ARG A 91 -4.13 -11.62 0.07
N GLU A 92 -5.37 -12.09 -0.05
CA GLU A 92 -5.75 -13.24 -0.86
C GLU A 92 -5.54 -12.97 -2.35
N GLU A 93 -5.89 -11.78 -2.82
CA GLU A 93 -5.63 -11.35 -4.21
C GLU A 93 -4.13 -11.28 -4.51
N MET A 94 -3.33 -10.66 -3.63
CA MET A 94 -1.87 -10.62 -3.78
C MET A 94 -1.27 -12.03 -3.79
N SER A 95 -1.70 -12.91 -2.87
CA SER A 95 -1.25 -14.30 -2.80
C SER A 95 -1.54 -15.05 -4.09
N ARG A 96 -2.72 -14.83 -4.68
CA ARG A 96 -3.15 -15.47 -5.93
C ARG A 96 -2.29 -15.04 -7.11
N VAL A 97 -2.09 -13.74 -7.33
CA VAL A 97 -1.33 -13.24 -8.48
C VAL A 97 0.17 -13.54 -8.36
N LEU A 98 0.71 -13.57 -7.14
CA LEU A 98 2.10 -13.93 -6.87
C LEU A 98 2.36 -15.44 -6.81
N GLY A 99 1.32 -16.29 -6.93
CA GLY A 99 1.46 -17.75 -6.83
C GLY A 99 1.91 -18.24 -5.45
N ILE A 100 1.68 -17.47 -4.39
CA ILE A 100 2.14 -17.78 -3.03
C ILE A 100 1.09 -18.61 -2.31
N GLN A 101 1.48 -19.79 -1.81
CA GLN A 101 0.59 -20.68 -1.07
C GLN A 101 0.61 -20.46 0.44
N SER A 102 1.73 -19.97 0.99
CA SER A 102 1.85 -19.71 2.42
C SER A 102 1.12 -18.44 2.83
N LYS A 103 0.26 -18.56 3.85
CA LYS A 103 -0.54 -17.44 4.36
C LYS A 103 0.29 -16.34 5.04
N SER A 104 1.48 -16.66 5.57
CA SER A 104 2.32 -15.67 6.28
C SER A 104 3.22 -14.86 5.35
N THR A 105 3.64 -15.43 4.21
CA THR A 105 4.68 -14.83 3.37
C THR A 105 4.33 -13.44 2.85
N ILE A 106 3.05 -13.15 2.57
CA ILE A 106 2.62 -11.79 2.21
C ILE A 106 2.83 -10.84 3.38
N SER A 107 2.36 -11.22 4.58
CA SER A 107 2.54 -10.42 5.80
C SER A 107 4.00 -10.18 6.14
N ASP A 108 4.84 -11.22 6.02
CA ASP A 108 6.27 -11.12 6.29
C ASP A 108 6.94 -10.15 5.30
N ASN A 109 6.56 -10.18 4.03
CA ASN A 109 7.07 -9.25 3.03
C ASN A 109 6.56 -7.82 3.23
N CYS A 110 5.39 -7.62 3.83
CA CYS A 110 4.88 -6.28 4.14
C CYS A 110 5.66 -5.58 5.27
N ALA A 111 6.33 -6.34 6.15
CA ALA A 111 6.83 -5.83 7.42
C ALA A 111 7.87 -4.70 7.28
N ASP A 112 8.72 -4.74 6.24
CA ASP A 112 9.83 -3.83 6.05
C ASP A 112 9.74 -2.97 4.78
N VAL A 113 8.66 -3.06 3.99
CA VAL A 113 8.60 -2.34 2.70
C VAL A 113 8.70 -0.82 2.85
N VAL A 114 8.18 -0.25 3.93
CA VAL A 114 8.28 1.19 4.21
C VAL A 114 9.68 1.57 4.64
N PHE A 115 10.32 0.73 5.46
CA PHE A 115 11.73 0.90 5.80
C PHE A 115 12.61 0.86 4.55
N LEU A 116 12.37 -0.08 3.64
CA LEU A 116 13.09 -0.17 2.37
C LEU A 116 12.91 1.10 1.54
N TYR A 117 11.67 1.58 1.38
CA TYR A 117 11.37 2.81 0.66
C TYR A 117 12.08 4.04 1.24
N GLN A 118 12.14 4.16 2.57
CA GLN A 118 12.75 5.32 3.22
C GLN A 118 14.28 5.32 3.21
N ASN A 119 14.91 4.15 3.19
CA ASN A 119 16.35 4.02 3.44
C ASN A 119 17.16 3.58 2.22
N TYR A 120 16.52 3.08 1.15
CA TYR A 120 17.20 2.56 -0.03
C TYR A 120 16.71 3.28 -1.29
N GLY A 121 17.54 4.19 -1.81
CA GLY A 121 17.20 5.04 -2.94
C GLY A 121 16.97 4.30 -4.26
N ASP A 122 17.63 3.15 -4.46
CA ASP A 122 17.39 2.24 -5.57
C ASP A 122 16.01 1.58 -5.46
N PHE A 123 15.58 1.22 -4.25
CA PHE A 123 14.27 0.66 -4.00
C PHE A 123 13.14 1.69 -4.22
N SER A 124 13.28 2.90 -3.68
CA SER A 124 12.29 3.97 -3.88
C SER A 124 12.23 4.45 -5.33
N GLY A 125 13.38 4.65 -5.98
CA GLY A 125 13.43 5.06 -7.39
C GLY A 125 12.77 4.03 -8.33
N ASP A 126 12.96 2.74 -8.05
CA ASP A 126 12.25 1.69 -8.79
C ASP A 126 10.74 1.72 -8.55
N ILE A 127 10.29 1.93 -7.31
CA ILE A 127 8.86 2.05 -7.00
C ILE A 127 8.24 3.25 -7.71
N GLU A 128 8.88 4.42 -7.68
CA GLU A 128 8.38 5.63 -8.32
C GLU A 128 8.22 5.43 -9.84
N TYR A 129 9.21 4.82 -10.49
CA TYR A 129 9.12 4.46 -11.90
C TYR A 129 7.99 3.47 -12.17
N LEU A 130 7.97 2.35 -11.45
CA LEU A 130 7.00 1.28 -11.66
C LEU A 130 5.57 1.76 -11.42
N TYR A 131 5.35 2.53 -10.36
CA TYR A 131 4.06 3.15 -10.05
C TYR A 131 3.59 4.05 -11.20
N THR A 132 4.47 4.94 -11.68
CA THR A 132 4.15 5.87 -12.76
C THR A 132 3.75 5.12 -14.04
N GLU A 133 4.54 4.13 -14.44
CA GLU A 133 4.27 3.34 -15.64
C GLU A 133 3.00 2.49 -15.51
N ILE A 134 2.78 1.86 -14.35
CA ILE A 134 1.56 1.09 -14.08
C ILE A 134 0.32 1.97 -14.21
N VAL A 135 0.30 3.13 -13.54
CA VAL A 135 -0.83 4.04 -13.58
C VAL A 135 -1.07 4.55 -15.01
N ASN A 136 -0.01 4.91 -15.73
CA ASN A 136 -0.11 5.36 -17.12
C ASN A 136 -0.69 4.27 -18.03
N ARG A 137 -0.20 3.03 -17.93
CA ARG A 137 -0.72 1.90 -18.74
C ARG A 137 -2.16 1.56 -18.38
N LEU A 138 -2.56 1.63 -17.11
CA LEU A 138 -3.96 1.46 -16.71
C LEU A 138 -4.87 2.54 -17.32
N ARG A 139 -4.43 3.81 -17.34
CA ARG A 139 -5.16 4.92 -17.98
C ARG A 139 -5.28 4.73 -19.48
N ILE A 140 -4.19 4.38 -20.16
CA ILE A 140 -4.18 4.13 -21.62
C ILE A 140 -5.14 2.99 -21.98
N LYS A 141 -5.22 1.96 -21.12
CA LYS A 141 -6.19 0.85 -21.27
C LYS A 141 -7.63 1.22 -20.90
N GLY A 142 -7.88 2.43 -20.40
CA GLY A 142 -9.22 2.88 -19.97
C GLY A 142 -9.74 2.17 -18.71
N LEU A 143 -8.85 1.59 -17.90
CA LEU A 143 -9.22 0.84 -16.69
C LEU A 143 -9.38 1.75 -15.46
N ILE A 144 -8.75 2.92 -15.49
CA ILE A 144 -8.84 3.95 -14.46
C ILE A 144 -8.90 5.34 -15.14
N ASN A 145 -9.48 6.31 -14.44
CA ASN A 145 -9.57 7.71 -14.89
C ASN A 145 -8.42 8.55 -14.34
#